data_AF-A0A7J7P5P4-F1
#
_entry.id   AF-A0A7J7P5P4-F1
#
_cell.length_a   1.000
_cell.length_b   1.000
_cell.length_c   1.000
_cell.angle_alpha   90.00
_cell.angle_beta   90.00
_cell.angle_gamma   90.00
#
_symmetry.space_group_name_H-M   'P 1'
#
loop_
_entity.id
_entity.type
_entity.pdbx_description
1 polymer ?
#
loop_
_entity_poly.entity_id
_entity_poly.type
_entity_poly.pdbx_seq_one_letter_code
_entity_poly.pdbx_strand_id
1 'polypeptide(L)'
;MLSEAIVDAKRDSHQQDFMHGLKQYRNGWADGPAYITQCPIKTGNSYTYNITVMGQRGTLWWHAHIFWLRATVYGALVIMPKEGTTFPFPQPYREANLILGEWWNTDVKSLVKQGNKLGLLPNMSDAHTINGKPGPMFPCSEKRKLKL
;
A
#
# COMPACT_ATOMS: atom_id res chain seq x y z
N MET A 1 -24.40 7.23 5.18
CA MET A 1 -23.28 7.98 4.60
C MET A 1 -22.35 6.96 4.00
N LEU A 2 -22.19 7.02 2.68
CA LEU A 2 -21.12 6.33 1.99
C LEU A 2 -19.86 7.18 2.25
N SER A 3 -18.76 6.57 2.68
CA SER A 3 -17.48 7.27 2.65
C SER A 3 -16.90 7.09 1.25
N GLU A 4 -17.01 8.14 0.45
CA GLU A 4 -16.34 8.23 -0.85
C GLU A 4 -14.88 8.61 -0.63
N ALA A 5 -13.96 7.78 -1.13
CA ALA A 5 -12.56 8.11 -1.21
C ALA A 5 -12.19 8.34 -2.68
N ILE A 6 -11.70 9.55 -2.98
CA ILE A 6 -11.08 9.90 -4.25
C ILE A 6 -9.58 9.72 -4.07
N VAL A 7 -9.00 8.76 -4.80
CA VAL A 7 -7.54 8.55 -4.83
C VAL A 7 -7.05 8.89 -6.23
N ASP A 8 -6.19 9.91 -6.35
CA ASP A 8 -5.53 10.27 -7.61
C ASP A 8 -4.14 9.63 -7.68
N ALA A 9 -4.01 8.60 -8.50
CA ALA A 9 -2.71 7.99 -8.78
C ALA A 9 -2.01 8.77 -9.90
N LYS A 10 -0.95 9.51 -9.57
CA LYS A 10 -0.11 10.26 -10.51
C LYS A 10 1.37 10.05 -10.19
N ARG A 11 2.15 9.53 -11.14
CA ARG A 11 3.60 9.28 -10.94
C ARG A 11 4.39 9.18 -12.25
N ASP A 12 5.70 9.32 -12.14
CA ASP A 12 6.64 9.28 -13.28
C ASP A 12 6.90 7.88 -13.86
N SER A 13 6.27 6.84 -13.33
CA SER A 13 6.38 5.47 -13.84
C SER A 13 5.06 4.73 -13.75
N HIS A 14 4.88 3.73 -14.64
CA HIS A 14 3.70 2.86 -14.65
C HIS A 14 3.34 2.37 -13.24
N GLN A 15 2.20 2.84 -12.75
CA GLN A 15 1.71 2.66 -11.39
C GLN A 15 0.25 2.25 -11.47
N GLN A 16 -0.23 1.56 -10.45
CA GLN A 16 -1.57 1.04 -10.41
C GLN A 16 -1.85 0.67 -8.95
N ASP A 17 -2.75 1.37 -8.29
CA ASP A 17 -3.02 1.16 -6.87
C ASP A 17 -4.20 0.19 -6.66
N PHE A 18 -4.15 -0.56 -5.57
CA PHE A 18 -5.13 -1.58 -5.17
C PHE A 18 -5.46 -1.42 -3.69
N MET A 19 -6.75 -1.45 -3.37
CA MET A 19 -7.26 -1.26 -2.01
C MET A 19 -7.47 -2.62 -1.33
N HIS A 20 -6.39 -3.16 -0.76
CA HIS A 20 -6.36 -4.52 -0.25
C HIS A 20 -7.40 -4.78 0.85
N GLY A 21 -8.34 -5.68 0.54
CA GLY A 21 -9.40 -6.09 1.43
C GLY A 21 -10.68 -5.25 1.36
N LEU A 22 -10.73 -4.17 0.56
CA LEU A 22 -12.01 -3.55 0.21
C LEU A 22 -12.79 -4.47 -0.73
N LYS A 23 -14.09 -4.60 -0.50
CA LYS A 23 -14.94 -5.55 -1.23
C LYS A 23 -15.34 -5.11 -2.65
N GLN A 24 -15.12 -3.84 -3.00
CA GLN A 24 -15.37 -3.26 -4.32
C GLN A 24 -16.70 -3.70 -4.97
N TYR A 25 -17.78 -3.74 -4.17
CA TYR A 25 -19.08 -4.25 -4.60
C TYR A 25 -19.60 -3.50 -5.83
N ARG A 26 -19.71 -4.21 -6.96
CA ARG A 26 -20.09 -3.67 -8.28
C ARG A 26 -19.17 -2.55 -8.79
N ASN A 27 -17.92 -2.48 -8.30
CA ASN A 27 -16.95 -1.41 -8.58
C ASN A 27 -15.60 -1.98 -9.08
N GLY A 28 -15.62 -3.12 -9.77
CA GLY A 28 -14.42 -3.90 -10.09
C GLY A 28 -13.36 -3.16 -10.93
N TRP A 29 -13.77 -2.17 -11.73
CA TRP A 29 -12.84 -1.31 -12.49
C TRP A 29 -11.90 -0.49 -11.60
N ALA A 30 -12.30 -0.21 -10.35
CA ALA A 30 -11.49 0.51 -9.36
C ALA A 30 -10.87 -0.43 -8.30
N ASP A 31 -10.91 -1.75 -8.52
CA ASP A 31 -10.27 -2.73 -7.64
C ASP A 31 -8.74 -2.56 -7.69
N GLY A 32 -8.17 -2.72 -8.89
CA GLY A 32 -6.83 -2.28 -9.22
C GLY A 32 -5.83 -3.29 -9.79
N PRO A 33 -5.99 -4.63 -9.82
CA PRO A 33 -4.94 -5.50 -10.35
C PRO A 33 -4.67 -5.28 -11.85
N ALA A 34 -3.43 -4.88 -12.17
CA ALA A 34 -3.03 -4.56 -13.53
C ALA A 34 -3.20 -5.76 -14.47
N TYR A 35 -3.76 -5.52 -15.66
CA TYR A 35 -4.13 -6.52 -16.66
C TYR A 35 -5.23 -7.52 -16.25
N ILE A 36 -5.84 -7.35 -15.08
CA ILE A 36 -7.03 -8.11 -14.65
C ILE A 36 -8.26 -7.20 -14.68
N THR A 37 -8.22 -6.08 -13.95
CA THR A 37 -9.36 -5.15 -13.84
C THR A 37 -9.17 -3.85 -14.59
N GLN A 38 -7.92 -3.45 -14.87
CA GLN A 38 -7.60 -2.29 -15.69
C GLN A 38 -6.20 -2.37 -16.32
N CYS A 39 -5.98 -1.57 -17.37
CA CYS A 39 -4.66 -1.32 -17.93
C CYS A 39 -3.82 -0.45 -16.98
N PRO A 40 -2.48 -0.61 -16.94
CA PRO A 40 -1.61 0.24 -16.14
C PRO A 40 -1.73 1.73 -16.47
N ILE A 41 -1.73 2.57 -15.45
CA ILE A 41 -1.65 4.03 -15.61
C ILE A 41 -0.26 4.35 -16.15
N LYS A 42 -0.17 4.98 -17.33
CA LYS A 42 1.10 5.36 -17.95
C LYS A 42 1.72 6.57 -17.26
N THR A 43 3.05 6.68 -17.31
CA THR A 43 3.79 7.89 -16.91
C THR A 43 3.14 9.15 -17.50
N GLY A 44 2.94 10.18 -16.68
CA GLY A 44 2.33 11.46 -17.07
C GLY A 44 0.80 11.48 -17.07
N ASN A 45 0.14 10.32 -17.06
CA ASN A 45 -1.32 10.22 -16.92
C ASN A 45 -1.72 10.09 -15.44
N SER A 46 -3.01 10.27 -15.18
CA SER A 46 -3.64 10.02 -13.88
C SER A 46 -4.87 9.15 -14.04
N TYR A 47 -5.22 8.43 -12.97
CA TYR A 47 -6.50 7.74 -12.83
C TYR A 47 -7.06 8.04 -11.44
N THR A 48 -8.37 8.25 -11.39
CA THR A 48 -9.11 8.57 -10.18
C THR A 48 -9.93 7.36 -9.76
N TYR A 49 -9.57 6.74 -8.63
CA TYR A 49 -10.38 5.67 -8.06
C TYR A 49 -11.54 6.31 -7.28
N ASN A 50 -12.77 6.09 -7.73
CA ASN A 50 -13.96 6.35 -6.93
C ASN A 50 -14.31 5.08 -6.15
N ILE A 51 -14.20 5.16 -4.83
CA ILE A 51 -14.35 4.02 -3.93
C ILE A 51 -15.47 4.29 -2.93
N THR A 52 -16.48 3.43 -2.92
CA THR A 52 -17.55 3.42 -1.92
C THR A 52 -17.33 2.28 -0.92
N VAL A 53 -17.08 2.61 0.35
CA VAL A 53 -16.94 1.61 1.42
C VAL A 53 -18.33 1.20 1.94
N MET A 54 -18.62 -0.12 1.95
CA MET A 54 -19.89 -0.67 2.45
C MET A 54 -19.68 -1.77 3.49
N GLY A 55 -20.13 -1.52 4.73
CA GLY A 55 -20.17 -2.52 5.80
C GLY A 55 -18.79 -3.04 6.22
N GLN A 56 -17.74 -2.23 6.08
CA GLN A 56 -16.38 -2.51 6.53
C GLN A 56 -15.93 -1.43 7.51
N ARG A 57 -15.10 -1.81 8.49
CA ARG A 57 -14.45 -0.95 9.48
C ARG A 57 -13.16 -1.62 9.98
N GLY A 58 -12.23 -0.84 10.53
CA GLY A 58 -10.93 -1.30 10.99
C GLY A 58 -9.80 -0.96 10.01
N THR A 59 -8.66 -1.63 10.18
CA THR A 59 -7.44 -1.35 9.38
C THR A 59 -7.35 -2.28 8.17
N LEU A 60 -7.34 -1.67 7.00
CA LEU A 60 -6.94 -2.24 5.73
C LEU A 60 -5.63 -1.58 5.27
N TRP A 61 -5.22 -1.82 4.03
CA TRP A 61 -4.07 -1.17 3.42
C TRP A 61 -4.27 -1.04 1.90
N TRP A 62 -3.47 -0.18 1.28
CA TRP A 62 -3.40 -0.05 -0.17
C TRP A 62 -1.96 -0.28 -0.63
N HIS A 63 -1.80 -0.79 -1.85
CA HIS A 63 -0.47 -1.00 -2.44
C HIS A 63 -0.51 -0.98 -3.97
N ALA A 64 0.66 -0.80 -4.59
CA ALA A 64 0.80 -1.00 -6.03
C ALA A 64 0.47 -2.45 -6.41
N HIS A 65 -0.31 -2.65 -7.47
CA HIS A 65 -0.66 -3.97 -8.00
C HIS A 65 -0.13 -4.17 -9.43
N ILE A 66 1.08 -3.68 -9.68
CA ILE A 66 1.87 -3.93 -10.88
C ILE A 66 3.34 -4.20 -10.53
N PHE A 67 3.88 -5.28 -11.10
CA PHE A 67 5.20 -5.82 -10.75
C PHE A 67 5.39 -5.93 -9.22
N TRP A 68 6.58 -5.59 -8.72
CA TRP A 68 6.91 -5.59 -7.30
C TRP A 68 6.86 -4.17 -6.69
N LEU A 69 6.15 -3.22 -7.30
CA LEU A 69 6.12 -1.83 -6.80
C LEU A 69 5.54 -1.71 -5.38
N ARG A 70 4.79 -2.71 -4.90
CA ARG A 70 4.36 -2.78 -3.49
C ARG A 70 5.51 -2.87 -2.47
N ALA A 71 6.75 -3.07 -2.91
CA ALA A 71 7.92 -2.99 -2.03
C ALA A 71 8.21 -1.54 -1.56
N THR A 72 7.74 -0.52 -2.29
CA THR A 72 7.98 0.90 -1.95
C THR A 72 6.73 1.79 -2.07
N VAL A 73 5.62 1.26 -2.60
CA VAL A 73 4.39 2.02 -2.86
C VAL A 73 3.20 1.32 -2.22
N TYR A 74 2.92 1.73 -0.98
CA TYR A 74 1.87 1.20 -0.12
C TYR A 74 1.55 2.17 1.03
N GLY A 75 0.44 1.94 1.72
CA GLY A 75 0.08 2.66 2.93
C GLY A 75 -1.09 2.01 3.68
N ALA A 76 -1.27 2.37 4.95
CA ALA A 76 -2.44 1.93 5.72
C ALA A 76 -3.71 2.65 5.24
N LEU A 77 -4.85 1.95 5.32
CA LEU A 77 -6.19 2.48 5.06
C LEU A 77 -7.06 2.21 6.29
N VAL A 78 -7.28 3.22 7.12
CA VAL A 78 -8.06 3.07 8.36
C VAL A 78 -9.50 3.52 8.12
N ILE A 79 -10.46 2.62 8.34
CA ILE A 79 -11.89 2.88 8.20
C ILE A 79 -12.49 2.96 9.60
N MET A 80 -12.70 4.19 10.08
CA MET A 80 -13.26 4.46 11.40
C MET A 80 -14.73 4.01 11.51
N PRO A 81 -15.26 3.85 12.74
CA PRO A 81 -16.70 3.74 12.94
C PRO A 81 -17.44 4.90 12.25
N LYS A 82 -18.62 4.62 11.70
CA LYS A 82 -19.51 5.65 11.15
C LYS A 82 -19.85 6.65 12.25
N GLU A 83 -19.95 7.94 11.91
CA GLU A 83 -20.48 8.97 12.81
C GLU A 83 -21.77 8.51 13.52
N GLY A 84 -21.83 8.75 14.84
CA GLY A 84 -22.90 8.24 15.72
C GLY A 84 -22.75 6.77 16.13
N THR A 85 -21.68 6.07 15.74
CA THR A 85 -21.36 4.71 16.21
C THR A 85 -19.99 4.66 16.88
N THR A 86 -19.84 3.83 17.91
CA THR A 86 -18.58 3.67 18.63
C THR A 86 -17.84 2.39 18.22
N PHE A 87 -16.59 2.27 18.67
CA PHE A 87 -15.94 0.98 18.74
C PHE A 87 -16.72 0.01 19.68
N PRO A 88 -16.61 -1.31 19.50
CA PRO A 88 -17.16 -2.31 20.43
C PRO A 88 -16.31 -2.47 21.70
N PHE A 89 -15.39 -1.53 21.97
CA PHE A 89 -14.47 -1.46 23.09
C PHE A 89 -14.29 0.02 23.49
N PRO A 90 -13.80 0.33 24.71
CA PRO A 90 -13.54 1.71 25.14
C PRO A 90 -12.62 2.45 24.16
N GLN A 91 -12.90 3.72 23.90
CA GLN A 91 -12.09 4.50 22.94
C GLN A 91 -10.62 4.54 23.39
N PRO A 92 -9.67 4.13 22.53
CA PRO A 92 -8.26 4.10 22.90
C PRO A 92 -7.71 5.51 23.10
N TYR A 93 -6.79 5.67 24.06
CA TYR A 93 -6.11 6.95 24.32
C TYR A 93 -5.27 7.43 23.12
N ARG A 94 -4.68 6.48 22.37
CA ARG A 94 -3.95 6.71 21.11
C ARG A 94 -4.11 5.52 20.18
N GLU A 95 -4.01 5.81 18.89
CA GLU A 95 -3.94 4.83 17.81
C GLU A 95 -2.70 5.12 16.95
N ALA A 96 -2.02 4.09 16.47
CA ALA A 96 -0.83 4.24 15.64
C ALA A 96 -0.77 3.14 14.58
N ASN A 97 -0.46 3.53 13.34
CA ASN A 97 -0.26 2.59 12.24
C ASN A 97 1.18 2.02 12.31
N LEU A 98 1.28 0.70 12.32
CA LEU A 98 2.54 -0.04 12.20
C LEU A 98 2.49 -0.85 10.89
N ILE A 99 3.21 -0.39 9.89
CA ILE A 99 3.33 -1.05 8.60
C ILE A 99 4.68 -1.77 8.57
N LEU A 100 4.63 -3.09 8.40
CA LEU A 100 5.81 -3.92 8.20
C LEU A 100 6.12 -4.00 6.70
N GLY A 101 7.40 -3.91 6.34
CA GLY A 101 7.83 -3.95 4.95
C GLY A 101 9.27 -4.45 4.79
N GLU A 102 9.73 -4.49 3.55
CA GLU A 102 11.07 -4.94 3.17
C GLU A 102 11.79 -3.84 2.40
N TRP A 103 13.12 -3.84 2.47
CA TRP A 103 14.00 -2.91 1.77
C TRP A 103 15.05 -3.67 0.98
N TRP A 104 15.27 -3.23 -0.26
CA TRP A 104 16.41 -3.62 -1.08
C TRP A 104 17.23 -2.38 -1.42
N ASN A 105 18.55 -2.50 -1.38
CA ASN A 105 19.49 -1.47 -1.83
C ASN A 105 19.51 -1.36 -3.38
N THR A 106 19.16 -2.44 -4.07
CA THR A 106 18.97 -2.48 -5.53
C THR A 106 17.56 -2.05 -5.90
N ASP A 107 17.41 -1.30 -7.02
CA ASP A 107 16.09 -0.99 -7.57
C ASP A 107 15.26 -2.27 -7.82
N VAL A 108 14.06 -2.29 -7.23
CA VAL A 108 13.16 -3.43 -7.24
C VAL A 108 12.69 -3.79 -8.67
N LYS A 109 12.56 -2.81 -9.58
CA LYS A 109 12.22 -3.11 -10.98
C LYS A 109 13.36 -3.84 -11.68
N SER A 110 14.60 -3.47 -11.39
CA SER A 110 15.82 -4.12 -11.90
C SER A 110 15.96 -5.54 -11.38
N LEU A 111 15.67 -5.79 -10.08
CA LEU A 111 15.61 -7.14 -9.50
C LEU A 111 14.59 -8.03 -10.23
N VAL A 112 13.35 -7.56 -10.41
CA VAL A 112 12.31 -8.32 -11.15
C VAL A 112 12.73 -8.59 -12.60
N LYS A 113 13.30 -7.59 -13.28
CA LYS A 113 13.78 -7.74 -14.67
C LYS A 113 14.89 -8.78 -14.77
N GLN A 114 15.79 -8.83 -13.80
CA GLN A 114 16.87 -9.82 -13.74
C GLN A 114 16.34 -11.22 -13.44
N GLY A 115 15.48 -11.38 -12.42
CA GLY A 115 14.85 -12.66 -12.07
C GLY A 115 14.09 -13.26 -13.25
N ASN A 116 13.24 -12.46 -13.91
CA ASN A 116 12.49 -12.88 -15.10
C ASN A 116 13.40 -13.24 -16.29
N LYS A 117 14.56 -12.59 -16.45
CA LYS A 117 15.51 -12.90 -17.53
C LYS A 117 16.28 -14.20 -17.27
N LEU A 118 16.62 -14.48 -16.01
CA LEU A 118 17.46 -15.61 -15.64
C LEU A 118 16.67 -16.86 -15.19
N GLY A 119 15.36 -16.74 -14.95
CA GLY A 119 14.54 -17.80 -14.35
C GLY A 119 14.90 -18.08 -12.89
N LEU A 120 15.57 -17.14 -12.22
CA LEU A 120 16.08 -17.28 -10.86
C LEU A 120 15.13 -16.70 -9.82
N LEU A 121 15.20 -17.24 -8.61
CA LEU A 121 14.57 -16.65 -7.43
C LEU A 121 15.18 -15.25 -7.16
N PRO A 122 14.36 -14.30 -6.70
CA PRO A 122 14.83 -12.98 -6.29
C PRO A 122 15.67 -13.06 -5.02
N ASN A 123 16.67 -12.18 -4.90
CA ASN A 123 17.48 -12.05 -3.69
C ASN A 123 16.63 -11.68 -2.47
N MET A 124 17.00 -12.16 -1.29
CA MET A 124 16.43 -11.72 -0.01
C MET A 124 16.58 -10.21 0.17
N SER A 125 15.69 -9.59 0.95
CA SER A 125 15.76 -8.17 1.29
C SER A 125 17.01 -7.85 2.13
N ASP A 126 17.60 -6.68 1.88
CA ASP A 126 18.72 -6.15 2.68
C ASP A 126 18.28 -5.79 4.11
N ALA A 127 17.01 -5.43 4.31
CA ALA A 127 16.44 -5.19 5.65
C ALA A 127 14.92 -5.40 5.69
N HIS A 128 14.41 -5.83 6.84
CA HIS A 128 13.00 -5.63 7.21
C HIS A 128 12.82 -4.24 7.83
N THR A 129 11.63 -3.66 7.69
CA THR A 129 11.34 -2.29 8.11
C THR A 129 10.04 -2.17 8.90
N ILE A 130 10.00 -1.21 9.83
CA ILE A 130 8.78 -0.74 10.51
C ILE A 130 8.56 0.70 10.09
N ASN A 131 7.40 0.99 9.47
CA ASN A 131 7.08 2.30 8.89
C ASN A 131 8.21 2.83 7.98
N GLY A 132 8.74 1.97 7.11
CA GLY A 132 9.81 2.28 6.15
C GLY A 132 11.21 2.45 6.76
N LYS A 133 11.41 2.13 8.05
CA LYS A 133 12.71 2.25 8.73
C LYS A 133 13.28 0.88 9.12
N PRO A 134 14.53 0.54 8.74
CA PRO A 134 15.21 -0.68 9.19
C PRO A 134 15.40 -0.79 10.71
N GLY A 135 15.56 0.35 11.39
CA GLY A 135 15.82 0.41 12.83
C GLY A 135 17.33 0.40 13.17
N PRO A 136 17.69 0.52 14.46
CA PRO A 136 19.04 0.88 14.89
C PRO A 136 20.12 -0.20 14.66
N MET A 137 19.72 -1.44 14.39
CA MET A 137 20.64 -2.56 14.13
C MET A 137 21.25 -2.53 12.72
N PHE A 138 20.74 -1.68 11.83
CA PHE A 138 21.24 -1.55 10.47
C PHE A 138 22.16 -0.32 10.33
N PRO A 139 23.17 -0.39 9.44
CA PRO A 139 24.04 0.77 9.18
C PRO A 139 23.21 1.99 8.76
N CYS A 140 23.71 3.17 9.10
CA CYS A 140 23.11 4.48 8.76
C CYS A 140 21.66 4.71 9.24
N SER A 141 21.14 3.92 10.20
CA SER A 141 19.71 3.90 10.56
C SER A 141 19.36 4.54 11.94
N GLU A 142 20.25 5.39 12.46
CA GLU A 142 20.19 6.06 13.77
C GLU A 142 20.25 7.61 13.60
N LYS A 143 19.63 8.49 14.41
CA LYS A 143 18.87 8.36 15.67
C LYS A 143 17.56 9.17 15.66
N ARG A 144 16.38 8.55 15.49
CA ARG A 144 15.07 9.19 15.79
C ARG A 144 14.06 8.17 16.34
N LYS A 145 13.69 8.33 17.62
CA LYS A 145 12.58 7.60 18.25
C LYS A 145 11.32 7.69 17.38
N LEU A 146 10.62 6.58 17.20
CA LEU A 146 9.24 6.59 16.70
C LEU A 146 8.40 7.46 17.65
N LYS A 147 7.86 8.56 17.13
CA LYS A 147 6.85 9.33 17.85
C LYS A 147 5.51 8.62 17.65
N LEU A 148 5.02 8.02 18.73
CA LEU A 148 3.66 7.49 18.91
C LEU A 148 2.82 8.52 19.68
#